data_AF-R0L241-F1
#
_entry.id   AF-R0L241-F1
#
_cell.length_a   1.000
_cell.length_b   1.000
_cell.length_c   1.000
_cell.angle_alpha   90.00
_cell.angle_beta   90.00
_cell.angle_gamma   90.00
#
_symmetry.space_group_name_H-M   'P 1'
#
loop_
_entity.id
_entity.type
_entity.pdbx_description
1 polymer ?
#
loop_
_entity_poly.entity_id
_entity_poly.type
_entity_poly.pdbx_seq_one_letter_code
_entity_poly.pdbx_strand_id
1 'polypeptide(L)' 'QFILQEVDITLPENSAWYDKYKYDIPVFHLNGKFLMKHRVDIQKFEEQLSKLELHND' A
#
# COMPACT_ATOMS: atom_id res chain seq x y z
N GLN A 1 -10.21 -11.46 4.63
CA GLN A 1 -9.41 -11.93 3.46
C GLN A 1 -9.01 -10.72 2.62
N PHE A 2 -7.72 -10.54 2.29
CA PHE A 2 -7.25 -9.39 1.50
C PHE A 2 -6.67 -9.84 0.16
N ILE A 3 -6.65 -8.90 -0.80
CA ILE A 3 -6.05 -9.11 -2.13
C ILE A 3 -4.78 -8.26 -2.18
N LEU A 4 -3.64 -8.89 -2.41
CA LEU A 4 -2.40 -8.20 -2.71
C LEU A 4 -2.35 -7.91 -4.21
N GLN A 5 -2.25 -6.63 -4.57
CA GLN A 5 -2.06 -6.21 -5.94
C GLN A 5 -0.69 -5.56 -6.08
N GLU A 6 0.16 -6.15 -6.90
CA GLU A 6 1.46 -5.61 -7.25
C GLU A 6 1.32 -4.65 -8.43
N VAL A 7 1.91 -3.46 -8.30
CA VAL A 7 1.90 -2.43 -9.35
C VAL A 7 3.34 -2.13 -9.72
N ASP A 8 3.72 -2.45 -10.95
CA ASP A 8 5.03 -2.10 -11.47
C ASP A 8 5.04 -0.62 -11.89
N ILE A 9 5.72 0.18 -11.09
CA ILE A 9 5.86 1.63 -11.33
C ILE A 9 6.77 1.94 -12.52
N THR A 10 7.57 0.99 -13.02
CA THR A 10 8.46 1.22 -14.18
C THR A 10 7.70 1.24 -15.51
N LEU A 11 6.45 0.77 -15.52
CA LEU A 11 5.59 0.80 -16.70
C LEU A 11 5.12 2.24 -17.00
N PRO A 12 5.01 2.62 -18.28
CA PRO A 12 4.60 3.97 -18.68
C PRO A 12 3.18 4.33 -18.20
N GLU A 13 2.28 3.35 -18.10
CA GLU A 13 0.93 3.50 -17.53
C GLU A 13 0.94 3.93 -16.06
N ASN A 14 2.00 3.60 -15.33
CA ASN A 14 2.18 3.94 -13.91
C ASN A 14 3.21 5.05 -13.70
N SER A 15 3.54 5.81 -14.75
CA SER A 15 4.53 6.91 -14.68
C SER A 15 4.23 7.94 -13.58
N ALA A 16 2.96 8.17 -13.26
CA ALA A 16 2.54 9.01 -12.13
C ALA A 16 3.02 8.45 -10.76
N TRP A 17 2.97 7.12 -10.59
CA TRP A 17 3.49 6.45 -9.40
C TRP A 17 5.02 6.46 -9.38
N TYR A 18 5.65 6.26 -10.55
CA TYR A 18 7.11 6.36 -10.68
C TYR A 18 7.61 7.71 -10.21
N ASP A 19 7.07 8.80 -10.74
CA ASP A 19 7.58 10.13 -10.39
C ASP A 19 7.39 10.44 -8.90
N LYS A 20 6.27 10.00 -8.33
CA LYS A 20 5.90 10.22 -6.94
C LYS A 20 6.69 9.36 -5.94
N TYR A 21 7.04 8.12 -6.30
CA TYR A 21 7.56 7.13 -5.34
C TYR A 21 8.86 6.45 -5.74
N LYS A 22 9.49 6.76 -6.88
CA LYS A 22 10.74 6.13 -7.35
C LYS A 22 11.87 6.03 -6.31
N TYR A 23 11.95 6.98 -5.38
CA TYR A 23 12.96 6.99 -4.30
C TYR A 23 12.44 6.50 -2.95
N ASP A 24 11.14 6.25 -2.85
CA ASP A 24 10.39 5.96 -1.63
C ASP A 24 9.86 4.51 -1.57
N ILE A 25 10.21 3.69 -2.57
CA ILE A 25 9.78 2.29 -2.65
C ILE A 25 10.46 1.41 -1.59
N PRO A 26 9.79 0.35 -1.10
CA PRO A 26 8.42 -0.08 -1.44
C PRO A 26 7.34 0.77 -0.75
N VAL A 27 6.21 0.99 -1.45
CA VAL A 27 5.06 1.77 -0.96
C VAL A 27 3.81 0.91 -0.94
N PHE A 28 3.10 0.92 0.19
CA PHE A 28 1.89 0.14 0.40
C PHE A 28 0.68 1.05 0.54
N HIS A 29 -0.39 0.68 -0.17
CA HIS A 29 -1.71 1.29 -0.02
C HIS A 29 -2.68 0.21 0.47
N LEU A 30 -3.50 0.55 1.46
CA LEU A 30 -4.56 -0.30 1.99
C LEU A 30 -5.89 0.40 1.72
N ASN A 31 -6.80 -0.26 0.99
CA ASN A 31 -8.08 0.31 0.54
C ASN A 31 -7.91 1.68 -0.16
N GLY A 32 -6.88 1.82 -0.99
CA GLY A 32 -6.57 3.07 -1.71
C GLY A 32 -5.97 4.18 -0.85
N LYS A 33 -5.80 3.98 0.46
CA LYS A 33 -5.11 4.93 1.35
C LYS A 33 -3.66 4.53 1.55
N PHE A 34 -2.77 5.51 1.53
CA PHE A 34 -1.36 5.30 1.84
C PHE A 34 -1.21 4.74 3.26
N LEU A 35 -0.46 3.64 3.40
CA LEU A 35 -0.25 2.97 4.67
C LEU A 35 1.18 3.19 5.19
N MET A 36 2.17 2.88 4.35
CA MET A 36 3.59 2.91 4.69
C MET A 36 4.47 2.94 3.45
N LYS A 37 5.71 3.42 3.61
CA LYS A 37 6.76 3.45 2.60
C LYS A 37 8.12 3.13 3.24
N HIS A 38 9.14 2.79 2.45
CA HIS A 38 10.51 2.40 2.87
C HIS A 38 10.65 1.14 3.72
N ARG A 39 9.77 0.92 4.69
CA ARG A 39 9.75 -0.26 5.55
C ARG A 39 8.35 -0.80 5.68
N VAL A 40 8.26 -2.13 5.64
CA VAL A 40 7.05 -2.86 5.98
C VAL A 40 6.96 -2.91 7.50
N ASP A 41 5.92 -2.30 8.03
CA ASP A 41 5.54 -2.40 9.44
C ASP A 41 4.34 -3.34 9.54
N ILE A 42 4.63 -4.62 9.83
CA ILE A 42 3.63 -5.69 9.87
C ILE A 42 2.62 -5.41 10.99
N GLN A 43 3.09 -4.94 12.14
CA GLN A 43 2.22 -4.62 13.27
C GLN A 43 1.22 -3.54 12.90
N LYS A 44 1.69 -2.45 12.26
CA LYS A 44 0.80 -1.40 11.77
C LYS A 44 -0.19 -1.91 10.72
N PHE A 45 0.23 -2.84 9.86
CA PHE A 45 -0.64 -3.46 8.86
C PHE A 45 -1.75 -4.28 9.54
N GLU A 46 -1.42 -5.14 10.49
CA GLU A 46 -2.40 -5.97 11.22
C GLU A 46 -3.39 -5.12 12.03
N GLU A 47 -2.92 -4.05 12.67
CA GLU A 47 -3.79 -3.11 13.38
C GLU A 47 -4.79 -2.41 12.45
N GLN A 48 -4.33 -1.98 11.26
CA GLN A 48 -5.21 -1.33 10.29
C GLN A 48 -6.18 -2.33 9.66
N LEU A 49 -5.73 -3.55 9.38
CA LEU A 49 -6.58 -4.61 8.85
C LEU A 49 -7.67 -4.99 9.85
N SER A 50 -7.31 -5.19 11.12
CA SER A 50 -8.27 -5.50 12.19
C SER A 50 -9.31 -4.37 12.37
N LYS A 51 -8.88 -3.11 12.29
CA LYS A 51 -9.80 -1.95 12.33
C LYS A 51 -10.79 -1.95 11.18
N LEU A 52 -10.36 -2.34 9.99
CA LEU A 52 -11.23 -2.41 8.81
C LEU A 52 -12.20 -3.59 8.89
N GLU A 53 -11.78 -4.75 9.41
CA GLU A 53 -12.67 -5.89 9.60
C GLU A 53 -13.74 -5.60 10.67
N LEU A 54 -13.40 -4.86 11.74
CA LEU A 54 -14.34 -4.48 12.80
C LEU A 54 -15.34 -3.36 12.42
N HIS A 55 -15.03 -2.54 11.41
CA HIS A 55 -15.90 -1.42 10.99
C HIS A 55 -16.92 -1.81 9.91
N ASN A 56 -16.90 -3.06 9.46
CA ASN A 56 -17.83 -3.61 8.47
C ASN A 56 -18.98 -4.42 9.12
N ASP A 57 -19.19 -4.27 10.44
CA ASP A 57 -20.33 -4.82 11.20
C ASP A 57 -21.40 -3.74 11.49
#